data_AF-A0A9N9KHB4-F1
#
_entry.id   AF-A0A9N9KHB4-F1
#
_cell.length_a   1.000
_cell.length_b   1.000
_cell.length_c   1.000
_cell.angle_alpha   90.00
_cell.angle_beta   90.00
_cell.angle_gamma   90.00
#
_symmetry.space_group_name_H-M   'P 1'
#
loop_
_entity.id
_entity.type
_entity.pdbx_description
1 polymer ?
#
loop_
_entity_poly.entity_id
_entity_poly.type
_entity_poly.pdbx_seq_one_letter_code
_entity_poly.pdbx_strand_id
1 'polypeptide(L)'
;WNIEKMNDFFPIEQFDKVYLVDLCTPLCKIAEARFNAKGWSNVYVVCDDAASFKLPKIENDIGKIDLVTMSYSLSMIDKFYPVIDRIKTLLCPNGLFGISDFYVSGRVIDSDIRVQHGYYCNWFTR
;
A
#
# COMPACT_ATOMS: atom_id res chain seq x y z
N TRP A 1 10.80 -3.50 -7.38
CA TRP A 1 10.49 -4.79 -7.99
C TRP A 1 8.99 -5.09 -8.06
N ASN A 2 8.15 -4.64 -7.12
CA ASN A 2 6.70 -4.90 -7.21
C ASN A 2 6.07 -4.30 -8.48
N ILE A 3 6.30 -3.01 -8.75
CA ILE A 3 5.78 -2.31 -9.95
C ILE A 3 6.31 -2.97 -11.23
N GLU A 4 7.58 -3.36 -11.25
CA GLU A 4 8.17 -4.07 -12.38
C GLU A 4 7.50 -5.42 -12.62
N LYS A 5 7.13 -6.14 -11.57
CA LYS A 5 6.40 -7.41 -11.69
C LYS A 5 4.96 -7.19 -12.14
N MET A 6 4.30 -6.13 -11.70
CA MET A 6 2.95 -5.77 -12.15
C MET A 6 2.91 -5.53 -13.67
N ASN A 7 3.96 -4.91 -14.23
CA ASN A 7 4.07 -4.68 -15.67
C ASN A 7 4.02 -5.96 -16.51
N ASP A 8 4.43 -7.11 -15.96
CA ASP A 8 4.36 -8.40 -16.65
C ASP A 8 2.91 -8.88 -16.86
N PHE A 9 1.98 -8.41 -16.03
CA PHE A 9 0.56 -8.82 -16.06
C PHE A 9 -0.35 -7.73 -16.63
N PHE A 10 -0.03 -6.46 -16.37
CA PHE A 10 -0.76 -5.31 -16.91
C PHE A 10 0.21 -4.15 -17.15
N PRO A 11 0.32 -3.61 -18.38
CA PRO A 11 1.29 -2.57 -18.70
C PRO A 11 1.17 -1.34 -17.81
N ILE A 12 2.29 -0.90 -17.22
CA ILE A 12 2.30 0.25 -16.31
C ILE A 12 1.89 1.55 -17.01
N GLU A 13 2.16 1.66 -18.31
CA GLU A 13 1.78 2.81 -19.14
C GLU A 13 0.26 3.01 -19.27
N GLN A 14 -0.55 1.99 -18.99
CA GLN A 14 -2.01 2.09 -19.04
C GLN A 14 -2.62 2.73 -17.78
N PHE A 15 -1.84 2.92 -16.70
CA PHE A 15 -2.28 3.68 -15.55
C PHE A 15 -2.05 5.17 -15.78
N ASP A 16 -2.98 6.02 -15.32
CA ASP A 16 -2.80 7.48 -15.40
C ASP A 16 -1.56 7.93 -14.61
N LYS A 17 -1.40 7.40 -13.39
CA LYS A 17 -0.27 7.66 -12.50
C LYS A 17 -0.04 6.46 -11.59
N VAL A 18 1.23 6.14 -11.32
CA VAL A 18 1.63 5.12 -10.35
C VAL A 18 2.57 5.76 -9.34
N TYR A 19 2.35 5.48 -8.06
CA TYR A 19 3.14 6.04 -6.97
C TYR A 19 3.79 4.92 -6.16
N LEU A 20 5.10 5.00 -5.98
CA LEU A 20 5.85 4.17 -5.04
C LEU A 20 6.16 5.01 -3.80
N VAL A 21 5.68 4.57 -2.64
CA VAL A 21 5.95 5.22 -1.35
C VAL A 21 6.89 4.34 -0.53
N ASP A 22 8.00 4.91 -0.05
CA ASP A 22 8.96 4.22 0.81
C ASP A 22 9.62 5.23 1.75
N LEU A 23 9.97 4.83 2.98
CA LEU A 23 10.65 5.71 3.94
C LEU A 23 12.17 5.79 3.66
N CYS A 24 12.73 4.79 2.96
CA CYS A 24 14.17 4.62 2.81
C CYS A 24 14.72 5.38 1.57
N THR A 25 15.27 6.57 1.80
CA THR A 25 15.84 7.43 0.74
C THR A 25 16.84 6.74 -0.19
N PRO A 26 17.78 5.88 0.28
CA PRO A 26 18.64 5.13 -0.63
C PRO A 26 17.87 4.19 -1.58
N LEU A 27 16.85 3.49 -1.08
CA LEU A 27 16.04 2.57 -1.90
C LEU A 27 15.17 3.32 -2.90
N CYS A 28 14.62 4.46 -2.51
CA CYS A 28 13.94 5.37 -3.43
C CYS A 28 14.81 5.75 -4.62
N LYS A 29 16.05 6.22 -4.39
CA LYS A 29 16.95 6.65 -5.47
C LYS A 29 17.24 5.52 -6.45
N ILE A 30 17.41 4.30 -5.93
CA ILE A 30 17.56 3.11 -6.76
C ILE A 30 16.27 2.85 -7.56
N ALA A 31 15.10 2.97 -6.94
CA ALA A 31 13.82 2.80 -7.62
C ALA A 31 13.61 3.82 -8.75
N GLU A 32 13.90 5.10 -8.50
CA GLU A 32 13.86 6.17 -9.51
C GLU A 32 14.79 5.85 -10.69
N ALA A 33 16.04 5.46 -10.43
CA ALA A 33 16.97 5.08 -11.47
C ALA A 33 16.46 3.90 -12.32
N ARG A 34 15.86 2.88 -11.67
CA ARG A 34 15.25 1.73 -12.38
C ARG A 34 14.07 2.16 -13.25
N PHE A 35 13.18 3.01 -12.74
CA PHE A 35 12.01 3.46 -13.48
C PHE A 35 12.39 4.36 -14.67
N ASN A 36 13.38 5.25 -14.48
CA ASN A 36 13.93 6.07 -15.55
C ASN A 36 14.59 5.22 -16.65
N ALA A 37 15.35 4.18 -16.29
CA ALA A 37 15.94 3.26 -17.25
C ALA A 37 14.89 2.47 -18.07
N LYS A 38 13.68 2.31 -17.54
CA LYS A 38 12.53 1.71 -18.24
C LYS A 38 11.73 2.71 -19.07
N GLY A 39 12.03 4.01 -18.99
CA GLY A 39 11.33 5.06 -19.74
C GLY A 39 9.94 5.41 -19.22
N TRP A 40 9.56 4.97 -18.01
CA TRP A 40 8.23 5.26 -17.47
C TRP A 40 8.12 6.71 -17.00
N SER A 41 7.19 7.46 -17.59
CA SER A 41 6.95 8.88 -17.28
C SER A 41 5.78 9.11 -16.31
N ASN A 42 4.97 8.08 -16.07
CA ASN A 42 3.79 8.09 -15.21
C ASN A 42 4.04 7.48 -13.82
N VAL A 43 5.27 7.05 -13.52
CA VAL A 43 5.66 6.48 -12.22
C VAL A 43 6.41 7.52 -11.38
N TYR A 44 5.99 7.69 -10.13
CA TYR A 44 6.56 8.67 -9.19
C TYR A 44 7.01 7.99 -7.92
N VAL A 45 8.24 8.28 -7.48
CA VAL A 45 8.76 7.81 -6.19
C VAL A 45 8.56 8.90 -5.15
N VAL A 46 8.01 8.52 -4.00
CA VAL A 46 7.70 9.40 -2.87
C VAL A 46 8.43 8.86 -1.65
N CYS A 47 9.48 9.57 -1.24
CA CYS A 47 10.28 9.18 -0.08
C CYS A 47 9.73 9.82 1.19
N ASP A 48 8.73 9.18 1.78
CA ASP A 48 7.98 9.73 2.91
C ASP A 48 7.31 8.61 3.73
N ASP A 49 6.82 8.96 4.90
CA ASP A 49 6.09 8.07 5.78
C ASP A 49 4.72 7.67 5.18
N ALA A 50 4.42 6.38 5.19
CA ALA A 50 3.21 5.82 4.58
C ALA A 50 1.90 6.28 5.24
N ALA A 51 1.93 6.79 6.48
CA ALA A 51 0.76 7.33 7.14
C ALA A 51 0.51 8.81 6.80
N SER A 52 1.53 9.56 6.36
CA SER A 52 1.43 11.02 6.16
C SER A 52 1.87 11.55 4.79
N PHE A 53 2.30 10.69 3.88
CA PHE A 53 2.79 11.12 2.57
C PHE A 53 1.77 11.94 1.77
N LYS A 54 2.31 12.79 0.90
CA LYS A 54 1.54 13.58 -0.08
C LYS A 54 1.84 13.13 -1.50
N LEU A 55 0.79 12.94 -2.28
CA LEU A 55 0.93 12.54 -3.67
C LEU A 55 1.32 13.73 -4.55
N PRO A 56 2.45 13.67 -5.28
CA PRO A 56 2.79 14.73 -6.21
C PRO A 56 1.77 14.77 -7.36
N LYS A 57 1.52 15.97 -7.90
CA LYS A 57 0.59 16.22 -9.02
C LYS A 57 -0.88 15.93 -8.72
N ILE A 58 -1.27 15.87 -7.44
CA ILE A 58 -2.66 15.78 -6.98
C ILE A 58 -2.82 16.70 -5.76
N GLU A 59 -3.62 17.77 -5.87
CA GLU A 59 -3.80 18.74 -4.76
C GLU A 59 -4.71 18.21 -3.64
N ASN A 60 -5.70 17.39 -3.99
CA ASN A 60 -6.59 16.73 -3.05
C ASN A 60 -6.71 15.26 -3.48
N ASP A 61 -6.12 14.36 -2.72
CA ASP A 61 -6.01 12.92 -3.02
C ASP A 61 -7.10 12.07 -2.37
N ILE A 62 -8.01 12.70 -1.62
CA ILE A 62 -9.09 12.00 -0.92
C ILE A 62 -10.06 11.39 -1.94
N GLY A 63 -10.26 10.08 -1.85
CA GLY A 63 -11.20 9.35 -2.69
C GLY A 63 -10.79 9.23 -4.17
N LYS A 64 -9.50 9.37 -4.49
CA LYS A 64 -8.99 9.41 -5.88
C LYS A 64 -8.12 8.24 -6.30
N ILE A 65 -7.82 7.32 -5.39
CA ILE A 65 -6.95 6.18 -5.68
C ILE A 65 -7.79 4.95 -5.96
N ASP A 66 -7.60 4.38 -7.15
CA ASP A 66 -8.33 3.18 -7.58
C ASP A 66 -7.70 1.88 -7.09
N LEU A 67 -6.39 1.87 -6.85
CA LEU A 67 -5.65 0.68 -6.44
C LEU A 67 -4.54 1.03 -5.46
N VAL A 68 -4.55 0.37 -4.31
CA VAL A 68 -3.41 0.33 -3.38
C VAL A 68 -2.97 -1.11 -3.23
N THR A 69 -1.66 -1.35 -3.36
CA THR A 69 -1.06 -2.68 -3.12
C THR A 69 0.05 -2.58 -2.08
N MET A 70 0.10 -3.56 -1.18
CA MET A 70 1.16 -3.70 -0.19
C MET A 70 1.64 -5.15 -0.19
N SER A 71 2.94 -5.36 -0.35
CA SER A 71 3.56 -6.68 -0.38
C SER A 71 4.67 -6.72 0.64
N TYR A 72 4.41 -7.38 1.78
CA TYR A 72 5.33 -7.50 2.91
C TYR A 72 5.88 -6.14 3.40
N SER A 73 4.99 -5.16 3.50
CA SER A 73 5.32 -3.79 3.90
C SER A 73 4.46 -3.27 5.05
N LEU A 74 3.23 -3.73 5.21
CA LEU A 74 2.34 -3.27 6.28
C LEU A 74 2.82 -3.80 7.64
N SER A 75 3.23 -5.07 7.73
CA SER A 75 3.72 -5.67 8.97
C SER A 75 5.06 -5.09 9.44
N MET A 76 5.80 -4.42 8.55
CA MET A 76 7.08 -3.76 8.85
C MET A 76 6.89 -2.36 9.46
N ILE A 77 5.66 -1.83 9.44
CA ILE A 77 5.35 -0.50 9.96
C ILE A 77 4.81 -0.65 11.39
N ASP A 78 5.57 -0.16 12.38
CA ASP A 78 5.21 -0.25 13.80
C ASP A 78 3.78 0.25 14.08
N LYS A 79 3.42 1.41 13.50
CA LYS A 79 2.10 2.01 13.59
C LYS A 79 1.36 1.86 12.26
N PHE A 80 1.07 0.62 11.87
CA PHE A 80 0.37 0.34 10.61
C PHE A 80 -1.09 0.82 10.60
N TYR A 81 -1.68 1.05 11.77
CA TYR A 81 -3.06 1.51 11.90
C TYR A 81 -3.35 2.89 11.26
N PRO A 82 -2.55 3.94 11.53
CA PRO A 82 -2.58 5.18 10.76
C PRO A 82 -2.42 5.01 9.24
N VAL A 83 -1.62 4.03 8.79
CA VAL A 83 -1.45 3.75 7.35
C VAL A 83 -2.75 3.23 6.75
N ILE A 84 -3.44 2.30 7.43
CA ILE A 84 -4.75 1.81 7.01
C ILE A 84 -5.78 2.94 6.97
N ASP A 85 -5.78 3.83 7.97
CA ASP A 85 -6.70 4.96 8.02
C ASP A 85 -6.42 5.93 6.85
N ARG A 86 -5.14 6.19 6.55
CA ARG A 86 -4.74 6.98 5.39
C ARG A 86 -5.18 6.33 4.08
N ILE A 87 -4.95 5.04 3.89
CA ILE A 87 -5.36 4.29 2.70
C ILE A 87 -6.88 4.37 2.50
N LYS A 88 -7.67 4.24 3.57
CA LYS A 88 -9.12 4.39 3.54
C LYS A 88 -9.55 5.77 3.04
N THR A 89 -8.82 6.83 3.39
CA THR A 89 -9.12 8.18 2.88
C THR A 89 -8.73 8.39 1.43
N LEU A 90 -7.67 7.71 0.96
CA LEU A 90 -7.17 7.82 -0.41
C LEU A 90 -8.05 7.08 -1.42
N LEU A 91 -8.55 5.90 -1.04
CA LEU A 91 -9.29 5.03 -1.94
C LEU A 91 -10.62 5.64 -2.39
N CYS A 92 -10.89 5.59 -3.69
CA CYS A 92 -12.20 5.91 -4.23
C CYS A 92 -13.24 4.87 -3.75
N PRO A 93 -14.56 5.16 -3.83
CA PRO A 93 -15.59 4.25 -3.32
C PRO A 93 -15.55 2.83 -3.90
N ASN A 94 -15.05 2.67 -5.13
CA ASN A 94 -14.89 1.38 -5.81
C ASN A 94 -13.42 0.93 -5.87
N GLY A 95 -12.54 1.58 -5.11
CA GLY A 95 -11.11 1.33 -5.13
C GLY A 95 -10.78 -0.03 -4.50
N LEU A 96 -9.72 -0.65 -5.01
CA LEU A 96 -9.23 -1.93 -4.54
C LEU A 96 -8.04 -1.73 -3.61
N PHE A 97 -8.05 -2.45 -2.49
CA PHE A 97 -6.91 -2.57 -1.61
C PHE A 97 -6.46 -4.02 -1.53
N GLY A 98 -5.24 -4.30 -1.98
CA GLY A 98 -4.62 -5.62 -1.94
C GLY A 98 -3.44 -5.65 -0.99
N ILE A 99 -3.44 -6.60 -0.06
CA ILE A 99 -2.30 -6.86 0.83
C ILE A 99 -1.88 -8.32 0.74
N SER A 100 -0.58 -8.55 0.59
CA SER A 100 0.06 -9.84 0.83
C SER A 100 1.06 -9.67 1.96
N ASP A 101 0.68 -10.04 3.18
CA ASP A 101 1.48 -9.81 4.38
C ASP A 101 1.19 -10.84 5.47
N PHE A 102 2.02 -10.86 6.52
CA PHE A 102 1.76 -11.68 7.70
C PHE A 102 0.81 -10.96 8.66
N TYR A 103 -0.05 -11.74 9.31
CA TYR A 103 -0.91 -11.27 10.38
C TYR A 103 -0.89 -12.28 11.52
N VAL A 104 -1.21 -11.78 12.72
CA VAL A 104 -1.48 -12.61 13.88
C VAL A 104 -2.97 -12.54 14.20
N SER A 105 -3.53 -13.62 14.76
CA SER A 105 -4.91 -13.60 15.24
C SER A 105 -5.08 -12.55 16.33
N GLY A 106 -6.20 -11.83 16.31
CA GLY A 106 -6.57 -10.94 17.41
C GLY A 106 -6.63 -11.70 18.74
N ARG A 107 -6.37 -11.00 19.85
CA ARG A 107 -6.47 -11.58 21.19
C ARG A 107 -7.94 -11.75 21.55
N VAL A 108 -8.55 -12.86 21.17
CA VAL A 108 -9.89 -13.24 21.61
C VAL A 108 -9.78 -13.70 23.07
N ILE A 109 -10.19 -12.87 24.02
CA ILE A 109 -10.39 -13.29 25.41
C ILE A 109 -11.85 -13.69 25.51
N ASP A 110 -12.16 -14.92 25.14
CA ASP A 110 -13.47 -15.52 25.43
C ASP A 110 -13.26 -16.64 26.45
N SER A 111 -13.97 -16.59 27.57
CA SER A 111 -13.78 -17.51 28.69
C SER A 111 -14.30 -18.93 28.41
N ASP A 112 -15.10 -19.13 27.34
CA ASP A 112 -15.85 -20.38 27.15
C ASP A 112 -15.71 -21.07 25.78
N ILE A 113 -14.78 -20.67 24.90
CA ILE A 113 -14.68 -21.28 23.56
C ILE A 113 -13.46 -22.19 23.42
N ARG A 114 -13.72 -23.50 23.53
CA ARG A 114 -12.97 -24.53 22.79
C ARG A 114 -13.24 -24.27 21.29
N VAL A 115 -12.19 -24.13 20.48
CA VAL A 115 -12.16 -23.91 19.01
C VAL A 115 -11.99 -22.44 18.59
N GLN A 116 -10.76 -22.09 18.17
CA GLN A 116 -10.44 -20.91 17.36
C GLN A 116 -11.37 -20.85 16.13
N HIS A 117 -12.42 -20.04 16.20
CA HIS A 117 -13.27 -19.78 15.03
C HIS A 117 -12.61 -18.71 14.15
N GLY A 118 -11.71 -19.18 13.29
CA GLY A 118 -11.28 -18.49 12.08
C GLY A 118 -10.03 -17.61 12.20
N TYR A 119 -9.13 -17.76 11.22
CA TYR A 119 -7.97 -16.89 11.02
C TYR A 119 -8.37 -15.55 10.36
N TYR A 120 -9.50 -14.97 10.76
CA TYR A 120 -9.98 -13.73 10.18
C TYR A 120 -9.25 -12.55 10.82
N CYS A 121 -8.55 -11.75 10.02
CA CYS A 121 -8.00 -10.47 10.41
C CYS A 121 -8.88 -9.36 9.84
N ASN A 122 -9.31 -8.41 10.67
CA ASN A 122 -10.04 -7.24 10.20
C ASN A 122 -9.29 -5.96 10.57
N TRP A 123 -8.71 -5.31 9.56
CA TRP A 123 -7.97 -4.06 9.75
C TRP A 123 -8.86 -2.81 9.78
N PHE A 124 -10.11 -2.91 9.27
CA PHE A 124 -11.01 -1.77 9.03
C PHE A 124 -12.14 -1.62 10.05
N THR A 125 -12.56 -2.69 10.74
CA THR A 125 -13.68 -2.69 11.69
C THR A 125 -13.21 -2.86 13.13
N ARG A 126 -12.11 -2.19 13.48
CA ARG A 126 -11.57 -2.21 14.85
C ARG A 126 -12.58 -1.68 15.85
#